data_AF-A0A673MIE5-F1
#
_entry.id   AF-A0A673MIE5-F1
#
_cell.length_a   1.000
_cell.length_b   1.000
_cell.length_c   1.000
_cell.angle_alpha   90.00
_cell.angle_beta   90.00
_cell.angle_gamma   90.00
#
_symmetry.space_group_name_H-M   'P 1'
#
loop_
_entity.id
_entity.type
_entity.pdbx_description
1 polymer ?
#
loop_
_entity_poly.entity_id
_entity_poly.type
_entity_poly.pdbx_seq_one_letter_code
_entity_poly.pdbx_strand_id
1 'polypeptide(L)'
;LEKNPVMLVSIALLFLGASLAASLFLPDSLELRQLMQRYQDELEPNDTKADAPLRTRRAIRWSDREEILQLHNKLRGEVYPTASNMEYMVWDDELEKSATYWAEQCQWEHGPKDLLMSIGQNLAVHWGRYRSPAYHVQAWYDEVKDYTYPYPHECNPWCPERCSGPMCTHYTQLVWATTNRVGCAVHTCPRMNVWGEIWENAIYLVCNYSPKGNWIGEAPYQHGRPCSQCPPSYGGGCRDNLCYKAQNIKCETKMRDKCKGAACNRYNCPGNCLNKKGKVWGTLYYDVQSSICRAAIHYGIIDNNGGLVDVTRKDNFPFFVKATKNGVESFSKYKPGNAFTVSRVEEQTIDCYTTVAEICPFKASTSHCPRVFCPANCINEPSYWAPVVGSNIYGDGSSICRAALHAGVIKASGGYVDLLALDKRKSYTGTLKNGIQSESKTNTEGGSFRVFAVRE
;
A
#
# COMPACT_ATOMS: atom_id res chain seq x y z
N LEU A 1 35.32 -42.65 62.63
CA LEU A 1 34.28 -42.06 61.76
C LEU A 1 34.98 -41.69 60.45
N GLU A 2 35.44 -42.65 59.67
CA GLU A 2 34.76 -43.46 58.64
C GLU A 2 35.26 -43.05 57.22
N LYS A 3 36.13 -43.91 56.66
CA LYS A 3 36.40 -44.29 55.26
C LYS A 3 36.58 -43.23 54.12
N ASN A 4 37.81 -43.25 53.58
CA ASN A 4 38.30 -42.99 52.20
C ASN A 4 37.44 -43.58 51.03
N PRO A 5 37.89 -43.51 49.74
CA PRO A 5 38.13 -42.42 48.77
C PRO A 5 37.39 -42.76 47.41
N VAL A 6 37.90 -42.39 46.20
CA VAL A 6 37.56 -42.86 44.79
C VAL A 6 37.18 -41.67 43.86
N MET A 7 37.90 -41.28 42.79
CA MET A 7 38.35 -41.88 41.49
C MET A 7 37.24 -41.97 40.40
N LEU A 8 37.63 -41.70 39.13
CA LEU A 8 36.99 -42.06 37.83
C LEU A 8 35.88 -41.08 37.33
N VAL A 9 35.81 -40.60 36.06
CA VAL A 9 36.25 -41.10 34.74
C VAL A 9 36.35 -39.93 33.72
N SER A 10 37.37 -39.96 32.85
CA SER A 10 37.37 -39.33 31.53
C SER A 10 36.61 -40.20 30.51
N ILE A 11 35.52 -39.73 29.87
CA ILE A 11 35.06 -40.27 28.57
C ILE A 11 34.48 -39.11 27.74
N ALA A 12 35.11 -38.88 26.60
CA ALA A 12 34.54 -38.15 25.47
C ALA A 12 33.37 -38.96 24.87
N LEU A 13 32.26 -38.32 24.51
CA LEU A 13 31.37 -38.80 23.45
C LEU A 13 30.42 -37.70 22.95
N LEU A 14 30.55 -37.46 21.65
CA LEU A 14 29.66 -36.79 20.71
C LEU A 14 28.18 -36.74 21.13
N PHE A 15 27.61 -35.53 21.16
CA PHE A 15 26.21 -35.32 20.78
C PHE A 15 26.15 -34.30 19.64
N LEU A 16 25.98 -34.84 18.43
CA LEU A 16 25.25 -34.16 17.36
C LEU A 16 23.83 -33.89 17.88
N GLY A 17 23.38 -32.66 17.78
CA GLY A 17 22.00 -32.29 18.08
C GLY A 17 21.75 -30.83 17.70
N ALA A 18 21.16 -30.64 16.53
CA ALA A 18 20.69 -29.34 16.07
C ALA A 18 19.72 -28.71 17.08
N SER A 19 19.85 -27.39 17.31
CA SER A 19 18.74 -26.43 17.41
C SER A 19 19.20 -25.15 18.11
N LEU A 20 19.65 -24.19 17.32
CA LEU A 20 19.36 -22.78 17.58
C LEU A 20 18.95 -22.16 16.25
N ALA A 21 17.94 -22.79 15.65
CA ALA A 21 16.97 -22.04 14.87
C ALA A 21 16.19 -21.20 15.88
N ALA A 22 16.78 -20.09 16.32
CA ALA A 22 15.97 -18.95 16.69
C ALA A 22 15.20 -18.61 15.41
N SER A 23 13.94 -19.00 15.42
CA SER A 23 13.01 -18.91 14.33
C SER A 23 12.95 -17.46 13.85
N LEU A 24 13.72 -17.18 12.81
CA LEU A 24 13.49 -16.05 11.91
C LEU A 24 12.13 -16.31 11.24
N PHE A 25 11.06 -15.98 11.93
CA PHE A 25 9.73 -15.88 11.33
C PHE A 25 9.76 -14.68 10.40
N LEU A 26 10.09 -14.95 9.15
CA LEU A 26 10.06 -13.96 8.09
C LEU A 26 8.59 -13.54 7.84
N PRO A 27 8.30 -12.23 7.72
CA PRO A 27 7.04 -11.78 7.15
C PRO A 27 6.94 -12.34 5.73
N ASP A 28 5.88 -13.10 5.41
CA ASP A 28 5.73 -13.98 4.23
C ASP A 28 6.31 -15.42 4.36
N SER A 29 6.17 -16.09 5.52
CA SER A 29 6.45 -17.54 5.59
C SER A 29 5.38 -18.39 4.88
N LEU A 30 5.81 -19.50 4.26
CA LEU A 30 4.90 -20.49 3.66
C LEU A 30 3.92 -21.06 4.70
N GLU A 31 4.38 -21.21 5.93
CA GLU A 31 3.59 -21.70 7.08
C GLU A 31 2.44 -20.76 7.43
N LEU A 32 2.67 -19.44 7.44
CA LEU A 32 1.61 -18.46 7.69
C LEU A 32 0.55 -18.52 6.58
N ARG A 33 0.97 -18.62 5.32
CA ARG A 33 0.02 -18.76 4.20
C ARG A 33 -0.80 -20.04 4.28
N GLN A 34 -0.18 -21.18 4.64
CA GLN A 34 -0.88 -22.44 4.85
C GLN A 34 -1.87 -22.38 6.02
N LEU A 35 -1.50 -21.71 7.12
CA LEU A 35 -2.37 -21.53 8.28
C LEU A 35 -3.59 -20.66 7.93
N MET A 36 -3.38 -19.57 7.20
CA MET A 36 -4.44 -18.68 6.73
C MET A 36 -5.37 -19.37 5.71
N GLN A 37 -4.80 -20.24 4.87
CA GLN A 37 -5.56 -21.00 3.87
C GLN A 37 -6.49 -22.05 4.50
N ARG A 38 -6.17 -22.60 5.68
CA ARG A 38 -7.07 -23.52 6.41
C ARG A 38 -8.42 -22.88 6.75
N TYR A 39 -8.41 -21.61 7.15
CA TYR A 39 -9.64 -20.87 7.45
C TYR A 39 -10.41 -20.44 6.19
N GLN A 40 -9.78 -20.49 5.02
CA GLN A 40 -10.41 -20.22 3.74
C GLN A 40 -11.40 -21.33 3.35
N ASP A 41 -11.02 -22.59 3.57
CA ASP A 41 -11.84 -23.74 3.23
C ASP A 41 -13.08 -23.86 4.15
N GLU A 42 -13.02 -23.32 5.37
CA GLU A 42 -14.14 -23.27 6.32
C GLU A 42 -15.17 -22.16 6.00
N LEU A 43 -14.81 -21.17 5.17
CA LEU A 43 -15.67 -20.05 4.77
C LEU A 43 -16.45 -20.31 3.45
N GLU A 44 -16.14 -21.37 2.71
CA GLU A 44 -16.89 -21.72 1.48
C GLU A 44 -18.18 -22.50 1.82
N PRO A 45 -19.37 -21.99 1.45
CA PRO A 45 -20.62 -22.68 1.73
C PRO A 45 -20.78 -23.91 0.83
N ASN A 46 -21.09 -25.05 1.44
CA ASN A 46 -21.52 -26.25 0.71
C ASN A 46 -22.86 -25.94 0.02
N ASP A 47 -22.86 -25.94 -1.31
CA ASP A 47 -23.93 -25.41 -2.16
C ASP A 47 -25.18 -26.29 -2.13
N THR A 48 -26.04 -26.12 -1.11
CA THR A 48 -27.44 -26.58 -1.14
C THR A 48 -28.29 -25.89 -0.07
N LYS A 49 -28.96 -24.79 -0.46
CA LYS A 49 -30.36 -24.40 -0.14
C LYS A 49 -30.50 -22.88 -0.04
N ALA A 50 -31.36 -22.35 -0.91
CA ALA A 50 -31.90 -21.00 -0.82
C ALA A 50 -32.89 -20.90 0.34
N ASP A 51 -32.76 -19.87 1.20
CA ASP A 51 -33.89 -19.05 1.67
C ASP A 51 -33.45 -17.85 2.57
N ALA A 52 -34.09 -16.69 2.28
CA ALA A 52 -34.25 -15.44 3.05
C ALA A 52 -33.04 -14.47 3.34
N PRO A 53 -33.24 -13.13 3.22
CA PRO A 53 -32.20 -12.13 3.44
C PRO A 53 -32.02 -11.80 4.94
N LEU A 54 -31.06 -12.43 5.59
CA LEU A 54 -30.61 -12.03 6.92
C LEU A 54 -29.92 -10.66 6.86
N ARG A 55 -30.59 -9.63 7.40
CA ARG A 55 -30.07 -8.26 7.64
C ARG A 55 -28.88 -8.19 8.63
N THR A 56 -28.25 -9.32 8.95
CA THR A 56 -27.29 -9.49 10.06
C THR A 56 -25.83 -9.57 9.58
N ARG A 57 -25.58 -9.76 8.29
CA ARG A 57 -24.21 -9.79 7.73
C ARG A 57 -23.80 -8.40 7.24
N ARG A 58 -23.08 -7.64 8.07
CA ARG A 58 -22.33 -6.48 7.56
C ARG A 58 -20.90 -6.90 7.24
N ALA A 59 -20.69 -7.50 6.08
CA ALA A 59 -19.35 -7.63 5.52
C ALA A 59 -18.70 -6.23 5.41
N ILE A 60 -17.40 -6.14 5.69
CA ILE A 60 -16.66 -4.87 5.55
C ILE A 60 -16.76 -4.39 4.10
N ARG A 61 -17.19 -3.13 3.90
CA ARG A 61 -17.36 -2.57 2.56
C ARG A 61 -16.03 -2.11 2.01
N TRP A 62 -15.89 -2.06 0.69
CA TRP A 62 -14.68 -1.50 0.06
C TRP A 62 -14.39 -0.05 0.50
N SER A 63 -15.44 0.75 0.74
CA SER A 63 -15.30 2.09 1.33
C SER A 63 -14.67 2.07 2.73
N ASP A 64 -15.08 1.11 3.55
CA ASP A 64 -14.62 0.95 4.93
C ASP A 64 -13.15 0.49 4.93
N ARG A 65 -12.77 -0.40 4.00
CA ARG A 65 -11.36 -0.82 3.80
C ARG A 65 -10.45 0.37 3.49
N GLU A 66 -10.87 1.20 2.53
CA GLU A 66 -10.11 2.37 2.11
C GLU A 66 -9.98 3.40 3.25
N GLU A 67 -11.06 3.63 4.00
CA GLU A 67 -11.07 4.56 5.15
C GLU A 67 -10.10 4.10 6.25
N ILE A 68 -10.14 2.82 6.61
CA ILE A 68 -9.21 2.22 7.59
C ILE A 68 -7.77 2.38 7.11
N LEU A 69 -7.46 1.99 5.86
CA LEU A 69 -6.10 1.99 5.34
C LEU A 69 -5.52 3.41 5.23
N GLN A 70 -6.33 4.36 4.77
CA GLN A 70 -5.95 5.77 4.68
C GLN A 70 -5.66 6.34 6.06
N LEU A 71 -6.53 6.06 7.04
CA LEU A 71 -6.34 6.54 8.41
C LEU A 71 -5.09 5.94 9.06
N HIS A 72 -4.83 4.64 8.90
CA HIS A 72 -3.60 4.01 9.38
C HIS A 72 -2.36 4.73 8.83
N ASN A 73 -2.27 4.90 7.51
CA ASN A 73 -1.11 5.53 6.89
C ASN A 73 -0.96 7.00 7.27
N LYS A 74 -2.07 7.76 7.36
CA LYS A 74 -2.03 9.13 7.84
C LYS A 74 -1.42 9.22 9.23
N LEU A 75 -1.97 8.45 10.18
CA LEU A 75 -1.54 8.46 11.57
C LEU A 75 -0.09 7.99 11.74
N ARG A 76 0.34 7.00 10.96
CA ARG A 76 1.74 6.53 10.89
C ARG A 76 2.71 7.60 10.39
N GLY A 77 2.28 8.44 9.45
CA GLY A 77 3.10 9.53 8.90
C GLY A 77 3.18 10.77 9.82
N GLU A 78 2.28 10.85 10.81
CA GLU A 78 2.13 11.99 11.73
C GLU A 78 2.65 11.72 13.15
N VAL A 79 3.31 10.57 13.38
CA VAL A 79 3.83 10.20 14.71
C VAL A 79 4.86 11.20 15.24
N TYR A 80 4.84 11.37 16.56
CA TYR A 80 5.86 12.10 17.30
C TYR A 80 6.42 11.23 18.43
N PRO A 81 7.76 11.15 18.59
CA PRO A 81 8.79 11.75 17.74
C PRO A 81 8.80 11.12 16.33
N THR A 82 9.41 11.79 15.35
CA THR A 82 9.29 11.35 13.94
C THR A 82 10.01 10.02 13.70
N ALA A 83 9.41 9.17 12.86
CA ALA A 83 9.94 7.87 12.51
C ALA A 83 10.80 7.90 11.24
N SER A 84 12.02 7.36 11.27
CA SER A 84 12.91 7.30 10.11
C SER A 84 12.66 6.13 9.17
N ASN A 85 11.96 5.09 9.61
CA ASN A 85 11.82 3.81 8.90
C ASN A 85 10.36 3.35 8.73
N MET A 86 9.37 4.22 8.92
CA MET A 86 7.96 3.86 8.92
C MET A 86 7.50 3.37 7.54
N GLU A 87 7.14 2.10 7.40
CA GLU A 87 6.71 1.55 6.12
C GLU A 87 5.27 1.94 5.75
N TYR A 88 5.01 2.16 4.46
CA TYR A 88 3.65 2.32 3.96
C TYR A 88 2.87 1.02 4.08
N MET A 89 1.69 1.11 4.68
CA MET A 89 0.78 0.00 4.89
C MET A 89 -0.13 -0.21 3.68
N VAL A 90 -0.35 -1.46 3.28
CA VAL A 90 -1.29 -1.88 2.23
C VAL A 90 -2.37 -2.80 2.81
N TRP A 91 -3.51 -2.90 2.11
CA TRP A 91 -4.54 -3.87 2.47
C TRP A 91 -4.12 -5.29 2.08
N ASP A 92 -4.44 -6.28 2.93
CA ASP A 92 -4.20 -7.69 2.69
C ASP A 92 -5.50 -8.50 2.85
N ASP A 93 -5.96 -9.07 1.73
CA ASP A 93 -7.23 -9.81 1.69
C ASP A 93 -7.17 -11.13 2.49
N GLU A 94 -6.00 -11.72 2.71
CA GLU A 94 -5.89 -12.94 3.54
C GLU A 94 -6.06 -12.57 5.02
N LEU A 95 -5.46 -11.45 5.46
CA LEU A 95 -5.63 -10.95 6.83
C LEU A 95 -7.09 -10.59 7.12
N GLU A 96 -7.79 -10.01 6.15
CA GLU A 96 -9.23 -9.72 6.25
C GLU A 96 -10.07 -10.99 6.38
N LYS A 97 -9.79 -12.04 5.60
CA LYS A 97 -10.53 -13.31 5.70
C LYS A 97 -10.37 -13.92 7.09
N SER A 98 -9.14 -13.95 7.60
CA SER A 98 -8.86 -14.40 8.96
C SER A 98 -9.56 -13.53 10.01
N ALA A 99 -9.57 -12.21 9.83
CA ALA A 99 -10.30 -11.30 10.73
C ALA A 99 -11.82 -11.54 10.67
N THR A 100 -12.36 -11.88 9.50
CA THR A 100 -13.79 -12.20 9.30
C THR A 100 -14.15 -13.46 10.06
N TYR A 101 -13.36 -14.52 9.89
CA TYR A 101 -13.53 -15.77 10.61
C TYR A 101 -13.59 -15.56 12.13
N TRP A 102 -12.69 -14.73 12.67
CA TRP A 102 -12.67 -14.43 14.10
C TRP A 102 -13.82 -13.54 14.55
N ALA A 103 -14.17 -12.50 13.78
CA ALA A 103 -15.28 -11.61 14.09
C ALA A 103 -16.63 -12.33 14.17
N GLU A 104 -16.82 -13.37 13.36
CA GLU A 104 -18.02 -14.22 13.34
C GLU A 104 -18.17 -15.11 14.58
N GLN A 105 -17.09 -15.34 15.35
CA GLN A 105 -17.17 -16.11 16.60
C GLN A 105 -17.90 -15.36 17.71
N CYS A 106 -18.01 -14.03 17.61
CA CYS A 106 -18.64 -13.18 18.60
C CYS A 106 -18.10 -13.39 20.03
N GLN A 107 -16.77 -13.52 20.12
CA GLN A 107 -16.01 -13.63 21.35
C GLN A 107 -15.15 -12.38 21.51
N TRP A 108 -15.31 -11.68 22.64
CA TRP A 108 -14.51 -10.51 22.99
C TRP A 108 -13.13 -10.92 23.54
N GLU A 109 -12.35 -11.61 22.70
CA GLU A 109 -11.01 -12.09 23.01
C GLU A 109 -10.13 -12.05 21.74
N HIS A 110 -8.81 -12.09 21.91
CA HIS A 110 -7.88 -12.23 20.79
C HIS A 110 -7.86 -13.66 20.25
N GLY A 111 -7.78 -13.81 18.93
CA GLY A 111 -7.65 -15.12 18.31
C GLY A 111 -7.70 -15.14 16.79
N PRO A 112 -7.64 -16.35 16.19
CA PRO A 112 -7.44 -17.62 16.86
C PRO A 112 -5.99 -17.79 17.36
N LYS A 113 -5.80 -18.54 18.46
CA LYS A 113 -4.56 -18.55 19.27
C LYS A 113 -3.30 -18.93 18.48
N ASP A 114 -3.44 -19.83 17.52
CA ASP A 114 -2.38 -20.31 16.63
C ASP A 114 -1.89 -19.24 15.64
N LEU A 115 -2.75 -18.30 15.24
CA LEU A 115 -2.36 -17.18 14.40
C LEU A 115 -1.66 -16.05 15.17
N LEU A 116 -2.02 -15.85 16.44
CA LEU A 116 -1.51 -14.73 17.27
C LEU A 116 0.01 -14.73 17.48
N MET A 117 0.69 -15.84 17.23
CA MET A 117 2.16 -15.91 17.25
C MET A 117 2.79 -15.18 16.05
N SER A 118 2.08 -15.13 14.92
CA SER A 118 2.61 -14.68 13.61
C SER A 118 2.03 -13.35 13.14
N ILE A 119 0.85 -12.96 13.65
CA ILE A 119 0.16 -11.71 13.29
C ILE A 119 -0.09 -10.84 14.53
N GLY A 120 -0.18 -9.54 14.32
CA GLY A 120 -0.75 -8.62 15.30
C GLY A 120 -2.27 -8.56 15.18
N GLN A 121 -2.96 -8.17 16.24
CA GLN A 121 -4.42 -8.02 16.21
C GLN A 121 -4.89 -6.88 17.13
N ASN A 122 -5.70 -5.97 16.59
CA ASN A 122 -6.44 -4.99 17.39
C ASN A 122 -7.94 -5.30 17.31
N LEU A 123 -8.62 -5.12 18.43
CA LEU A 123 -10.04 -5.39 18.60
C LEU A 123 -10.78 -4.13 19.04
N ALA A 124 -12.00 -3.94 18.54
CA ALA A 124 -12.87 -2.86 18.99
C ALA A 124 -14.32 -3.31 18.98
N VAL A 125 -15.09 -2.86 19.96
CA VAL A 125 -16.52 -3.16 20.07
C VAL A 125 -17.29 -1.89 20.39
N HIS A 126 -18.47 -1.76 19.81
CA HIS A 126 -19.45 -0.77 20.25
C HIS A 126 -20.87 -1.32 20.10
N TRP A 127 -21.83 -0.61 20.71
CA TRP A 127 -23.25 -0.90 20.60
C TRP A 127 -24.02 0.42 20.41
N GLY A 128 -25.26 0.32 19.94
CA GLY A 128 -26.13 1.49 19.73
C GLY A 128 -25.88 2.20 18.40
N ARG A 129 -25.52 3.49 18.45
CA ARG A 129 -25.39 4.32 17.24
C ARG A 129 -24.27 3.81 16.33
N TYR A 130 -24.51 3.89 15.03
CA TYR A 130 -23.51 3.55 14.03
C TYR A 130 -22.24 4.40 14.20
N ARG A 131 -21.09 3.73 14.25
CA ARG A 131 -19.76 4.34 14.14
C ARG A 131 -19.02 3.72 12.96
N SER A 132 -18.30 4.52 12.17
CA SER A 132 -17.47 3.97 11.10
C SER A 132 -16.31 3.16 11.69
N PRO A 133 -15.78 2.16 10.98
CA PRO A 133 -14.59 1.45 11.43
C PRO A 133 -13.39 2.38 11.72
N ALA A 134 -13.28 3.49 10.97
CA ALA A 134 -12.25 4.50 11.22
C ALA A 134 -12.36 5.20 12.58
N TYR A 135 -13.57 5.29 13.16
CA TYR A 135 -13.72 5.77 14.54
C TYR A 135 -12.91 4.93 15.53
N HIS A 136 -12.91 3.60 15.35
CA HIS A 136 -12.16 2.69 16.22
C HIS A 136 -10.66 2.76 15.99
N VAL A 137 -10.23 2.93 14.73
CA VAL A 137 -8.83 3.15 14.39
C VAL A 137 -8.30 4.43 15.05
N GLN A 138 -9.10 5.50 15.06
CA GLN A 138 -8.76 6.72 15.78
C GLN A 138 -8.70 6.48 17.30
N ALA A 139 -9.67 5.77 17.86
CA ALA A 139 -9.67 5.44 19.29
C ALA A 139 -8.44 4.63 19.72
N TRP A 140 -7.98 3.69 18.87
CA TRP A 140 -6.72 2.98 19.08
C TRP A 140 -5.51 3.92 19.03
N TYR A 141 -5.51 4.89 18.12
CA TYR A 141 -4.41 5.86 18.04
C TYR A 141 -4.39 6.83 19.23
N ASP A 142 -5.55 7.22 19.74
CA ASP A 142 -5.69 8.19 20.83
C ASP A 142 -5.04 7.70 22.14
N GLU A 143 -4.68 6.41 22.26
CA GLU A 143 -3.82 5.89 23.31
C GLU A 143 -2.42 6.54 23.33
N VAL A 144 -2.01 7.21 22.24
CA VAL A 144 -0.77 8.00 22.17
C VAL A 144 -0.65 9.02 23.30
N LYS A 145 -1.78 9.53 23.82
CA LYS A 145 -1.81 10.48 24.94
C LYS A 145 -1.22 9.90 26.25
N ASP A 146 -1.27 8.57 26.37
CA ASP A 146 -0.83 7.80 27.53
C ASP A 146 0.48 7.05 27.25
N TYR A 147 1.04 7.19 26.03
CA TYR A 147 2.25 6.52 25.59
C TYR A 147 3.44 7.49 25.57
N THR A 148 4.59 7.04 26.06
CA THR A 148 5.85 7.78 25.94
C THR A 148 6.85 7.00 25.08
N TYR A 149 7.42 7.63 24.05
CA TYR A 149 8.38 6.94 23.17
C TYR A 149 9.69 6.62 23.91
N PRO A 150 10.15 5.35 23.93
CA PRO A 150 11.43 4.98 24.52
C PRO A 150 12.58 5.31 23.55
N TYR A 151 13.47 6.22 23.94
CA TYR A 151 14.62 6.55 23.10
C TYR A 151 15.72 5.47 23.16
N PRO A 152 16.60 5.37 22.14
CA PRO A 152 17.62 4.32 22.07
C PRO A 152 18.52 4.19 23.31
N HIS A 153 18.79 5.29 24.02
CA HIS A 153 19.62 5.28 25.24
C HIS A 153 18.93 4.62 26.44
N GLU A 154 17.62 4.45 26.40
CA GLU A 154 16.80 3.79 27.42
C GLU A 154 16.64 2.29 27.14
N CYS A 155 16.95 1.84 25.93
CA CYS A 155 16.80 0.45 25.50
C CYS A 155 18.11 -0.32 25.71
N ASN A 156 18.28 -0.96 26.87
CA ASN A 156 19.46 -1.77 27.16
C ASN A 156 19.17 -2.89 28.19
N PRO A 157 19.15 -4.19 27.80
CA PRO A 157 19.12 -4.71 26.44
C PRO A 157 17.75 -4.58 25.76
N TRP A 158 16.72 -4.22 26.54
CA TRP A 158 15.32 -4.10 26.11
C TRP A 158 14.81 -2.68 26.39
N CYS A 159 13.91 -2.18 25.56
CA CYS A 159 13.19 -0.93 25.82
C CYS A 159 12.19 -1.10 26.99
N PRO A 160 12.06 -0.09 27.86
CA PRO A 160 11.07 -0.11 28.94
C PRO A 160 9.65 -0.01 28.40
N GLU A 161 8.69 -0.61 29.10
CA GLU A 161 7.28 -0.35 28.86
C GLU A 161 6.93 1.07 29.31
N ARG A 162 6.30 1.84 28.43
CA ARG A 162 6.05 3.28 28.61
C ARG A 162 4.58 3.61 28.35
N CYS A 163 3.71 3.04 29.18
CA CYS A 163 2.26 3.30 29.16
C CYS A 163 1.80 3.79 30.53
N SER A 164 1.19 4.97 30.61
CA SER A 164 0.59 5.51 31.84
C SER A 164 -0.92 5.29 31.92
N GLY A 165 -1.54 4.85 30.82
CA GLY A 165 -2.97 4.59 30.70
C GLY A 165 -3.32 3.11 30.84
N PRO A 166 -4.61 2.78 30.71
CA PRO A 166 -5.08 1.38 30.79
C PRO A 166 -4.63 0.52 29.60
N MET A 167 -4.29 1.14 28.47
CA MET A 167 -3.88 0.46 27.25
C MET A 167 -3.09 1.41 26.34
N CYS A 168 -1.98 0.92 25.77
CA CYS A 168 -1.22 1.61 24.72
C CYS A 168 -0.86 0.71 23.53
N THR A 169 -1.17 -0.59 23.63
CA THR A 169 -0.70 -1.59 22.67
C THR A 169 -1.43 -1.52 21.33
N HIS A 170 -2.65 -0.97 21.29
CA HIS A 170 -3.34 -0.77 20.02
C HIS A 170 -2.68 0.35 19.22
N TYR A 171 -2.30 1.45 19.90
CA TYR A 171 -1.51 2.52 19.30
C TYR A 171 -0.17 1.99 18.77
N THR A 172 0.62 1.30 19.60
CA THR A 172 1.95 0.85 19.16
C THR A 172 1.89 -0.15 18.01
N GLN A 173 0.86 -0.99 17.92
CA GLN A 173 0.64 -1.87 16.76
C GLN A 173 0.31 -1.05 15.49
N LEU A 174 -0.57 -0.05 15.61
CA LEU A 174 -0.95 0.82 14.49
C LEU A 174 0.28 1.53 13.90
N VAL A 175 1.17 2.01 14.77
CA VAL A 175 2.40 2.74 14.39
C VAL A 175 3.65 1.87 14.30
N TRP A 176 3.52 0.55 14.22
CA TRP A 176 4.68 -0.33 14.14
C TRP A 176 5.36 -0.23 12.76
N ALA A 177 6.62 0.23 12.71
CA ALA A 177 7.30 0.62 11.48
C ALA A 177 7.30 -0.46 10.40
N THR A 178 7.58 -1.71 10.77
CA THR A 178 7.70 -2.84 9.83
C THR A 178 6.35 -3.47 9.46
N THR A 179 5.29 -3.21 10.23
CA THR A 179 3.94 -3.68 9.89
C THR A 179 3.44 -2.91 8.67
N ASN A 180 3.44 -3.57 7.52
CA ASN A 180 3.11 -2.96 6.23
C ASN A 180 1.85 -3.58 5.58
N ARG A 181 1.15 -4.47 6.27
CA ARG A 181 -0.11 -5.06 5.82
C ARG A 181 -1.16 -5.04 6.93
N VAL A 182 -2.40 -4.76 6.56
CA VAL A 182 -3.56 -4.84 7.44
C VAL A 182 -4.75 -5.44 6.71
N GLY A 183 -5.55 -6.24 7.42
CA GLY A 183 -6.87 -6.68 6.94
C GLY A 183 -7.84 -6.74 8.11
N CYS A 184 -9.03 -6.17 7.94
CA CYS A 184 -10.01 -6.06 9.00
C CYS A 184 -11.38 -6.59 8.61
N ALA A 185 -12.19 -6.96 9.59
CA ALA A 185 -13.56 -7.36 9.42
C ALA A 185 -14.47 -6.75 10.48
N VAL A 186 -15.71 -6.47 10.07
CA VAL A 186 -16.78 -6.01 10.96
C VAL A 186 -17.84 -7.10 11.01
N HIS A 187 -18.35 -7.38 12.21
CA HIS A 187 -19.46 -8.31 12.39
C HIS A 187 -20.46 -7.76 13.41
N THR A 188 -21.75 -7.97 13.16
CA THR A 188 -22.82 -7.64 14.12
C THR A 188 -23.16 -8.88 14.91
N CYS A 189 -22.70 -8.93 16.16
CA CYS A 189 -22.94 -10.01 17.09
C CYS A 189 -24.30 -9.88 17.77
N PRO A 190 -25.25 -10.81 17.55
CA PRO A 190 -26.57 -10.74 18.18
C PRO A 190 -26.49 -10.69 19.71
N ARG A 191 -25.58 -11.47 20.29
CA ARG A 191 -25.24 -11.49 21.72
C ARG A 191 -23.74 -11.71 21.86
N MET A 192 -23.05 -10.83 22.58
CA MET A 192 -21.62 -10.97 22.87
C MET A 192 -21.36 -10.59 24.33
N ASN A 193 -20.58 -11.40 25.05
CA ASN A 193 -20.13 -11.07 26.39
C ASN A 193 -18.93 -10.11 26.28
N VAL A 194 -19.11 -8.87 26.74
CA VAL A 194 -18.10 -7.82 26.74
C VAL A 194 -17.86 -7.42 28.19
N TRP A 195 -16.68 -7.73 28.72
CA TRP A 195 -16.29 -7.44 30.11
C TRP A 195 -17.26 -7.94 31.20
N GLY A 196 -17.90 -9.09 30.97
CA GLY A 196 -18.83 -9.71 31.92
C GLY A 196 -20.30 -9.31 31.72
N GLU A 197 -20.59 -8.40 30.78
CA GLU A 197 -21.95 -8.00 30.43
C GLU A 197 -22.34 -8.48 29.03
N ILE A 198 -23.59 -8.93 28.86
CA ILE A 198 -24.09 -9.36 27.56
C ILE A 198 -24.58 -8.13 26.78
N TRP A 199 -23.90 -7.81 25.69
CA TRP A 199 -24.29 -6.78 24.75
C TRP A 199 -25.09 -7.38 23.61
N GLU A 200 -26.27 -6.82 23.35
CA GLU A 200 -27.10 -7.20 22.21
C GLU A 200 -26.77 -6.37 20.97
N ASN A 201 -26.71 -7.03 19.80
CA ASN A 201 -26.36 -6.41 18.52
C ASN A 201 -25.05 -5.61 18.57
N ALA A 202 -24.05 -6.14 19.27
CA ALA A 202 -22.73 -5.53 19.38
C ALA A 202 -22.04 -5.53 18.01
N ILE A 203 -21.46 -4.40 17.63
CA ILE A 203 -20.66 -4.29 16.41
C ILE A 203 -19.20 -4.50 16.78
N TYR A 204 -18.65 -5.61 16.30
CA TYR A 204 -17.29 -6.06 16.57
C TYR A 204 -16.39 -5.82 15.36
N LEU A 205 -15.27 -5.13 15.57
CA LEU A 205 -14.21 -4.89 14.59
C LEU A 205 -12.96 -5.67 15.00
N VAL A 206 -12.46 -6.48 14.09
CA VAL A 206 -11.19 -7.21 14.21
C VAL A 206 -10.26 -6.70 13.12
N CYS A 207 -9.06 -6.25 13.46
CA CYS A 207 -8.02 -5.89 12.50
C CYS A 207 -6.77 -6.72 12.75
N ASN A 208 -6.32 -7.45 11.73
CA ASN A 208 -5.12 -8.26 11.74
C ASN A 208 -3.98 -7.54 11.01
N TYR A 209 -2.76 -7.68 11.53
CA TYR A 209 -1.57 -6.93 11.11
C TYR A 209 -0.42 -7.88 10.77
N SER A 210 0.29 -7.61 9.67
CA SER A 210 1.47 -8.38 9.28
C SER A 210 2.60 -7.48 8.72
N PRO A 211 3.87 -7.77 9.04
CA PRO A 211 4.32 -8.57 10.18
C PRO A 211 3.74 -8.10 11.52
N LYS A 212 3.72 -9.00 12.50
CA LYS A 212 3.34 -8.70 13.89
C LYS A 212 4.20 -7.57 14.47
N GLY A 213 3.54 -6.62 15.12
CA GLY A 213 4.18 -5.58 15.94
C GLY A 213 4.20 -5.94 17.43
N ASN A 214 4.45 -4.94 18.27
CA ASN A 214 4.48 -5.06 19.73
C ASN A 214 5.43 -6.15 20.24
N TRP A 215 6.63 -6.23 19.64
CA TRP A 215 7.69 -7.09 20.15
C TRP A 215 8.12 -6.60 21.54
N ILE A 216 8.17 -7.54 22.50
CA ILE A 216 8.53 -7.22 23.88
C ILE A 216 9.96 -6.67 23.89
N GLY A 217 10.14 -5.51 24.52
CA GLY A 217 11.45 -4.87 24.64
C GLY A 217 11.89 -4.09 23.39
N GLU A 218 11.00 -3.85 22.43
CA GLU A 218 11.29 -3.11 21.21
C GLU A 218 10.46 -1.82 21.11
N ALA A 219 11.04 -0.77 20.51
CA ALA A 219 10.33 0.45 20.18
C ALA A 219 9.49 0.25 18.90
N PRO A 220 8.34 0.93 18.74
CA PRO A 220 7.46 0.73 17.59
C PRO A 220 8.08 1.18 16.26
N TYR A 221 9.02 2.12 16.30
CA TYR A 221 9.74 2.62 15.13
C TYR A 221 11.09 3.22 15.54
N GLN A 222 11.96 3.47 14.58
CA GLN A 222 13.23 4.16 14.83
C GLN A 222 13.03 5.66 14.78
N HIS A 223 13.46 6.36 15.83
CA HIS A 223 13.48 7.81 15.85
C HIS A 223 14.50 8.37 14.84
N GLY A 224 14.07 9.34 14.05
CA GLY A 224 14.96 10.10 13.19
C GLY A 224 14.21 10.90 12.14
N ARG A 225 14.96 11.45 11.18
CA ARG A 225 14.38 12.17 10.04
C ARG A 225 13.49 11.21 9.24
N PRO A 226 12.25 11.58 8.89
CA PRO A 226 11.38 10.76 8.07
C PRO A 226 12.09 10.16 6.85
N CYS A 227 11.88 8.86 6.67
CA CYS A 227 12.45 8.05 5.58
C CYS A 227 13.99 7.93 5.53
N SER A 228 14.74 8.43 6.52
CA SER A 228 16.21 8.34 6.48
C SER A 228 16.76 6.93 6.70
N GLN A 229 15.92 6.01 7.20
CA GLN A 229 16.28 4.61 7.48
C GLN A 229 15.26 3.65 6.87
N CYS A 230 14.64 4.02 5.74
CA CYS A 230 13.80 3.07 5.00
C CYS A 230 14.60 1.82 4.59
N PRO A 231 14.02 0.62 4.68
CA PRO A 231 14.72 -0.59 4.27
C PRO A 231 15.18 -0.50 2.80
N PRO A 232 16.37 -1.05 2.44
CA PRO A 232 16.89 -0.97 1.08
C PRO A 232 15.92 -1.49 0.00
N SER A 233 15.03 -2.41 0.37
CA SER A 233 13.97 -2.97 -0.50
C SER A 233 12.94 -1.93 -1.01
N TYR A 234 12.89 -0.74 -0.42
CA TYR A 234 12.03 0.38 -0.82
C TYR A 234 12.71 1.33 -1.82
N GLY A 235 14.01 1.17 -2.09
CA GLY A 235 14.72 1.94 -3.11
C GLY A 235 14.72 3.47 -2.88
N GLY A 236 14.62 3.91 -1.62
CA GLY A 236 14.60 5.33 -1.25
C GLY A 236 13.28 6.06 -1.50
N GLY A 237 12.19 5.37 -1.81
CA GLY A 237 10.87 5.98 -1.95
C GLY A 237 10.35 6.50 -0.60
N CYS A 238 9.89 7.75 -0.60
CA CYS A 238 9.37 8.45 0.58
C CYS A 238 8.20 9.32 0.16
N ARG A 239 7.05 9.16 0.82
CA ARG A 239 5.87 10.01 0.64
C ARG A 239 5.14 10.07 1.97
N ASP A 240 4.67 11.25 2.36
CA ASP A 240 3.93 11.47 3.61
C ASP A 240 4.66 10.90 4.86
N ASN A 241 5.98 11.06 4.92
CA ASN A 241 6.86 10.50 5.97
C ASN A 241 6.93 8.97 6.05
N LEU A 242 6.40 8.25 5.07
CA LEU A 242 6.40 6.80 4.99
C LEU A 242 7.33 6.30 3.88
N CYS A 243 7.88 5.11 4.04
CA CYS A 243 8.66 4.40 3.05
C CYS A 243 7.74 3.80 1.97
N TYR A 244 7.92 4.25 0.73
CA TYR A 244 7.14 3.82 -0.45
C TYR A 244 7.99 3.06 -1.45
N LYS A 245 7.40 2.11 -2.18
CA LYS A 245 8.09 1.40 -3.26
C LYS A 245 7.88 2.14 -4.58
N ALA A 246 8.93 2.75 -5.15
CA ALA A 246 8.95 3.17 -6.56
C ALA A 246 9.24 1.94 -7.45
N GLN A 247 8.50 1.71 -8.55
CA GLN A 247 8.72 0.54 -9.41
C GLN A 247 9.89 0.75 -10.39
N ASN A 248 11.10 0.90 -9.85
CA ASN A 248 12.31 0.62 -10.62
C ASN A 248 12.26 -0.84 -11.05
N ILE A 249 12.24 -1.08 -12.36
CA ILE A 249 12.15 -2.43 -12.92
C ILE A 249 13.52 -2.89 -13.41
N LYS A 250 13.72 -4.21 -13.43
CA LYS A 250 14.92 -4.79 -14.04
C LYS A 250 14.67 -4.93 -15.54
N CYS A 251 15.73 -4.98 -16.34
CA CYS A 251 15.62 -5.20 -17.78
C CYS A 251 14.84 -6.48 -18.13
N GLU A 252 14.82 -7.48 -17.26
CA GLU A 252 14.13 -8.75 -17.45
C GLU A 252 12.67 -8.75 -16.99
N THR A 253 12.22 -7.68 -16.33
CA THR A 253 10.86 -7.57 -15.78
C THR A 253 9.83 -7.67 -16.90
N LYS A 254 8.95 -8.67 -16.80
CA LYS A 254 7.84 -8.86 -17.73
C LYS A 254 6.62 -8.09 -17.28
N MET A 255 5.76 -7.74 -18.22
CA MET A 255 4.54 -7.00 -17.91
C MET A 255 3.60 -7.77 -16.95
N ARG A 256 3.61 -9.10 -17.00
CA ARG A 256 2.84 -9.96 -16.09
C ARG A 256 3.34 -9.93 -14.64
N ASP A 257 4.62 -9.60 -14.41
CA ASP A 257 5.31 -9.89 -13.15
C ASP A 257 5.08 -8.84 -12.05
N LYS A 258 4.64 -7.60 -12.39
CA LYS A 258 4.84 -6.45 -11.47
C LYS A 258 3.59 -5.66 -11.07
N CYS A 259 2.44 -5.76 -11.75
CA CYS A 259 1.20 -5.15 -11.24
C CYS A 259 -0.08 -5.59 -12.00
N LYS A 260 -1.26 -5.45 -11.37
CA LYS A 260 -2.60 -5.49 -11.98
C LYS A 260 -3.36 -4.21 -11.57
N GLY A 261 -4.02 -3.52 -12.50
CA GLY A 261 -4.77 -2.26 -12.22
C GLY A 261 -4.28 -1.04 -13.02
N ALA A 262 -5.01 0.08 -12.91
CA ALA A 262 -4.83 1.32 -13.70
C ALA A 262 -3.70 2.25 -13.20
N ALA A 263 -3.25 2.08 -11.95
CA ALA A 263 -2.18 2.90 -11.36
C ALA A 263 -0.75 2.43 -11.72
N CYS A 264 -0.61 1.44 -12.61
CA CYS A 264 0.65 0.76 -12.92
C CYS A 264 0.98 0.80 -14.41
N ASN A 265 0.95 2.00 -14.98
CA ASN A 265 1.11 2.20 -16.41
C ASN A 265 2.46 2.85 -16.78
N ARG A 266 3.18 3.46 -15.82
CA ARG A 266 4.46 4.13 -16.06
C ARG A 266 5.61 3.40 -15.34
N TYR A 267 6.66 3.05 -16.08
CA TYR A 267 7.82 2.32 -15.59
C TYR A 267 9.11 3.06 -15.90
N ASN A 268 10.09 3.01 -14.99
CA ASN A 268 11.44 3.50 -15.25
C ASN A 268 12.37 2.32 -15.58
N CYS A 269 12.86 2.32 -16.81
CA CYS A 269 13.80 1.32 -17.31
C CYS A 269 15.25 1.76 -17.06
N PRO A 270 16.09 0.90 -16.46
CA PRO A 270 17.51 1.18 -16.35
C PRO A 270 18.17 1.10 -17.73
N GLY A 271 19.36 1.69 -17.86
CA GLY A 271 20.20 1.52 -19.04
C GLY A 271 20.71 0.08 -19.19
N ASN A 272 21.29 -0.20 -20.36
CA ASN A 272 21.94 -1.46 -20.72
C ASN A 272 20.99 -2.67 -20.76
N CYS A 273 19.75 -2.48 -21.23
CA CYS A 273 18.75 -3.53 -21.39
C CYS A 273 18.80 -4.27 -22.74
N LEU A 274 19.49 -3.76 -23.77
CA LEU A 274 19.48 -4.32 -25.13
C LEU A 274 19.79 -5.82 -25.18
N ASN A 275 20.89 -6.22 -24.53
CA ASN A 275 21.44 -7.58 -24.56
C ASN A 275 21.02 -8.45 -23.36
N LYS A 276 20.01 -8.03 -22.58
CA LYS A 276 19.56 -8.78 -21.39
C LYS A 276 18.59 -9.91 -21.76
N LYS A 277 18.48 -10.92 -20.89
CA LYS A 277 17.81 -12.21 -21.17
C LYS A 277 16.28 -12.15 -21.36
N GLY A 278 15.63 -10.98 -21.22
CA GLY A 278 14.16 -10.87 -21.26
C GLY A 278 13.60 -11.01 -22.67
N LYS A 279 12.85 -12.08 -23.01
CA LYS A 279 12.28 -12.24 -24.36
C LYS A 279 11.31 -11.11 -24.72
N VAL A 280 11.18 -10.81 -26.01
CA VAL A 280 10.19 -9.88 -26.56
C VAL A 280 9.35 -10.63 -27.58
N TRP A 281 8.03 -10.65 -27.42
CA TRP A 281 7.11 -11.34 -28.32
C TRP A 281 6.20 -10.31 -28.96
N GLY A 282 6.23 -10.18 -30.28
CA GLY A 282 5.48 -9.16 -31.02
C GLY A 282 6.27 -7.88 -31.31
N THR A 283 5.64 -6.98 -32.07
CA THR A 283 6.30 -5.80 -32.66
C THR A 283 5.58 -4.47 -32.42
N LEU A 284 4.25 -4.48 -32.36
CA LEU A 284 3.40 -3.31 -32.10
C LEU A 284 2.64 -3.52 -30.80
N TYR A 285 2.01 -4.69 -30.72
CA TYR A 285 1.48 -5.26 -29.50
C TYR A 285 2.47 -6.32 -29.03
N TYR A 286 2.80 -6.29 -27.74
CA TYR A 286 3.73 -7.19 -27.10
C TYR A 286 3.00 -8.12 -26.14
N ASP A 287 3.32 -9.41 -26.14
CA ASP A 287 2.71 -10.34 -25.18
C ASP A 287 3.15 -9.97 -23.76
N VAL A 288 2.26 -10.09 -22.76
CA VAL A 288 2.59 -9.77 -21.35
C VAL A 288 3.78 -10.53 -20.75
N GLN A 289 4.24 -11.61 -21.39
CA GLN A 289 5.48 -12.31 -21.04
C GLN A 289 6.75 -11.62 -21.55
N SER A 290 6.60 -10.53 -22.31
CA SER A 290 7.71 -9.73 -22.83
C SER A 290 8.29 -8.80 -21.78
N SER A 291 9.59 -8.57 -21.84
CA SER A 291 10.25 -7.52 -21.05
C SER A 291 9.72 -6.14 -21.46
N ILE A 292 9.32 -5.34 -20.47
CA ILE A 292 8.82 -3.97 -20.71
C ILE A 292 9.92 -3.11 -21.36
N CYS A 293 11.12 -3.12 -20.79
CA CYS A 293 12.23 -2.28 -21.26
C CYS A 293 12.74 -2.71 -22.63
N ARG A 294 12.86 -4.01 -22.91
CA ARG A 294 13.29 -4.48 -24.23
C ARG A 294 12.21 -4.27 -25.28
N ALA A 295 10.92 -4.36 -24.93
CA ALA A 295 9.83 -4.00 -25.83
C ALA A 295 9.85 -2.50 -26.16
N ALA A 296 10.16 -1.64 -25.18
CA ALA A 296 10.30 -0.21 -25.39
C ALA A 296 11.48 0.17 -26.30
N ILE A 297 12.64 -0.49 -26.14
CA ILE A 297 13.78 -0.36 -27.07
C ILE A 297 13.40 -0.88 -28.46
N HIS A 298 12.81 -2.08 -28.55
CA HIS A 298 12.36 -2.67 -29.81
C HIS A 298 11.40 -1.74 -30.58
N TYR A 299 10.46 -1.09 -29.89
CA TYR A 299 9.56 -0.13 -30.53
C TYR A 299 10.25 1.18 -30.91
N GLY A 300 11.33 1.56 -30.22
CA GLY A 300 12.08 2.80 -30.46
C GLY A 300 11.65 3.97 -29.59
N ILE A 301 11.08 3.69 -28.41
CA ILE A 301 10.62 4.72 -27.48
C ILE A 301 11.77 5.21 -26.60
N ILE A 302 12.53 4.26 -26.09
CA ILE A 302 13.76 4.51 -25.34
C ILE A 302 14.92 3.85 -26.09
N ASP A 303 16.12 4.35 -25.85
CA ASP A 303 17.36 3.73 -26.33
C ASP A 303 17.96 2.83 -25.23
N ASN A 304 19.21 2.40 -25.41
CA ASN A 304 19.88 1.56 -24.42
C ASN A 304 20.37 2.34 -23.18
N ASN A 305 20.14 3.66 -23.09
CA ASN A 305 20.42 4.44 -21.88
C ASN A 305 19.30 4.30 -20.84
N GLY A 306 18.14 3.75 -21.23
CA GLY A 306 16.98 3.58 -20.37
C GLY A 306 16.02 4.76 -20.45
N GLY A 307 15.15 4.90 -19.46
CA GLY A 307 14.17 5.98 -19.39
C GLY A 307 12.75 5.52 -19.13
N LEU A 308 11.83 6.46 -19.21
CA LEU A 308 10.44 6.25 -18.85
C LEU A 308 9.64 5.67 -20.02
N VAL A 309 8.74 4.75 -19.65
CA VAL A 309 7.89 4.04 -20.60
C VAL A 309 6.47 4.00 -20.06
N ASP A 310 5.52 4.49 -20.85
CA ASP A 310 4.10 4.25 -20.61
C ASP A 310 3.65 2.97 -21.26
N VAL A 311 2.75 2.26 -20.59
CA VAL A 311 2.27 0.94 -20.98
C VAL A 311 0.75 0.91 -20.98
N THR A 312 0.16 0.47 -22.09
CA THR A 312 -1.28 0.24 -22.23
C THR A 312 -1.55 -1.24 -22.33
N ARG A 313 -2.39 -1.81 -21.46
CA ARG A 313 -2.81 -3.23 -21.60
C ARG A 313 -3.90 -3.39 -22.65
N LYS A 314 -3.88 -4.53 -23.34
CA LYS A 314 -4.92 -4.97 -24.26
C LYS A 314 -5.16 -6.45 -24.09
N ASP A 315 -6.36 -6.83 -23.68
CA ASP A 315 -6.71 -8.23 -23.49
C ASP A 315 -7.09 -8.90 -24.82
N ASN A 316 -6.97 -10.22 -24.86
CA ASN A 316 -7.39 -11.06 -25.98
C ASN A 316 -6.85 -10.64 -27.37
N PHE A 317 -5.54 -10.34 -27.46
CA PHE A 317 -4.90 -10.01 -28.72
C PHE A 317 -4.61 -11.30 -29.53
N PRO A 318 -4.96 -11.38 -30.83
CA PRO A 318 -5.11 -12.65 -31.53
C PRO A 318 -3.79 -13.37 -31.84
N PHE A 319 -2.72 -12.65 -32.18
CA PHE A 319 -1.40 -13.23 -32.46
C PHE A 319 -0.31 -12.15 -32.45
N PHE A 320 0.95 -12.56 -32.30
CA PHE A 320 2.12 -11.67 -32.24
C PHE A 320 3.08 -11.99 -33.38
N VAL A 321 3.58 -10.95 -34.06
CA VAL A 321 4.46 -11.08 -35.23
C VAL A 321 5.88 -10.67 -34.87
N LYS A 322 6.86 -11.48 -35.25
CA LYS A 322 8.28 -11.17 -35.10
C LYS A 322 8.72 -10.01 -35.99
N ALA A 323 9.67 -9.24 -35.49
CA ALA A 323 10.49 -8.30 -36.25
C ALA A 323 11.82 -8.07 -35.53
N THR A 324 12.79 -7.54 -36.25
CA THR A 324 14.02 -7.02 -35.66
C THR A 324 14.01 -5.51 -35.80
N LYS A 325 14.03 -4.81 -34.67
CA LYS A 325 14.01 -3.34 -34.62
C LYS A 325 14.92 -2.85 -33.50
N ASN A 326 15.66 -1.77 -33.77
CA ASN A 326 16.53 -1.09 -32.80
C ASN A 326 17.47 -2.05 -32.02
N GLY A 327 18.03 -3.05 -32.72
CA GLY A 327 18.94 -4.04 -32.13
C GLY A 327 18.28 -5.10 -31.25
N VAL A 328 16.95 -5.13 -31.16
CA VAL A 328 16.18 -6.18 -30.48
C VAL A 328 15.48 -7.04 -31.52
N GLU A 329 15.63 -8.36 -31.42
CA GLU A 329 14.82 -9.32 -32.16
C GLU A 329 13.65 -9.80 -31.29
N SER A 330 12.45 -9.75 -31.83
CA SER A 330 11.23 -10.27 -31.20
C SER A 330 10.80 -11.61 -31.79
N PHE A 331 9.93 -12.33 -31.08
CA PHE A 331 9.42 -13.64 -31.48
C PHE A 331 7.95 -13.60 -31.90
N SER A 332 7.55 -14.50 -32.80
CA SER A 332 6.15 -14.71 -33.17
C SER A 332 5.43 -15.62 -32.17
N LYS A 333 4.14 -15.38 -31.95
CA LYS A 333 3.25 -16.25 -31.16
C LYS A 333 1.87 -16.30 -31.81
N TYR A 334 1.52 -17.44 -32.39
CA TYR A 334 0.28 -17.66 -33.15
C TYR A 334 -0.89 -18.15 -32.28
N LYS A 335 -1.03 -17.56 -31.08
CA LYS A 335 -2.11 -17.87 -30.14
C LYS A 335 -2.60 -16.59 -29.49
N PRO A 336 -3.91 -16.48 -29.20
CA PRO A 336 -4.44 -15.34 -28.46
C PRO A 336 -3.78 -15.20 -27.09
N GLY A 337 -3.63 -13.96 -26.63
CA GLY A 337 -3.10 -13.68 -25.31
C GLY A 337 -3.24 -12.22 -24.92
N ASN A 338 -3.04 -11.95 -23.63
CA ASN A 338 -3.01 -10.57 -23.15
C ASN A 338 -1.73 -9.90 -23.67
N ALA A 339 -1.91 -8.69 -24.16
CA ALA A 339 -0.89 -7.87 -24.76
C ALA A 339 -0.73 -6.54 -24.02
N PHE A 340 0.31 -5.84 -24.38
CA PHE A 340 0.50 -4.45 -24.04
C PHE A 340 1.12 -3.68 -25.20
N THR A 341 0.87 -2.38 -25.27
CA THR A 341 1.63 -1.44 -26.09
C THR A 341 2.49 -0.58 -25.19
N VAL A 342 3.54 -0.04 -25.76
CA VAL A 342 4.43 0.92 -25.11
C VAL A 342 4.29 2.26 -25.81
N SER A 343 4.37 3.36 -25.08
CA SER A 343 4.37 4.73 -25.62
C SER A 343 5.45 5.58 -24.94
N ARG A 344 5.95 6.58 -25.69
CA ARG A 344 6.84 7.61 -25.12
C ARG A 344 6.05 8.39 -24.09
N VAL A 345 6.68 8.65 -22.94
CA VAL A 345 6.17 9.65 -22.02
C VAL A 345 6.40 11.01 -22.69
N GLU A 346 5.32 11.64 -23.15
CA GLU A 346 5.38 12.99 -23.67
C GLU A 346 5.64 13.95 -22.52
N GLU A 347 6.58 14.88 -22.71
CA GLU A 347 6.88 15.94 -21.76
C GLU A 347 6.40 17.26 -22.33
N GLN A 348 5.59 18.00 -21.57
CA GLN A 348 5.03 19.27 -22.00
C GLN A 348 5.29 20.36 -20.95
N THR A 349 5.90 21.46 -21.37
CA THR A 349 5.96 22.66 -20.51
C THR A 349 4.62 23.39 -20.63
N ILE A 350 3.98 23.63 -19.50
CA ILE A 350 2.65 24.26 -19.44
C ILE A 350 2.72 25.59 -18.69
N ASP A 351 1.66 26.39 -18.76
CA ASP A 351 1.53 27.58 -17.92
C ASP A 351 0.74 27.26 -16.63
N CYS A 352 0.56 28.27 -15.77
CA CYS A 352 -0.16 28.10 -14.51
C CYS A 352 -1.68 27.94 -14.67
N TYR A 353 -2.23 28.17 -15.87
CA TYR A 353 -3.67 28.17 -16.13
C TYR A 353 -4.12 26.87 -16.81
N THR A 354 -3.20 26.18 -17.47
CA THR A 354 -3.43 24.94 -18.21
C THR A 354 -4.13 23.89 -17.34
N THR A 355 -5.18 23.29 -17.90
CA THR A 355 -6.05 22.32 -17.23
C THR A 355 -5.94 20.92 -17.84
N VAL A 356 -6.38 19.89 -17.11
CA VAL A 356 -6.43 18.52 -17.65
C VAL A 356 -7.47 18.39 -18.76
N ALA A 357 -8.57 19.14 -18.68
CA ALA A 357 -9.59 19.15 -19.73
C ALA A 357 -9.03 19.56 -21.11
N GLU A 358 -8.02 20.43 -21.14
CA GLU A 358 -7.35 20.89 -22.36
C GLU A 358 -6.36 19.87 -22.91
N ILE A 359 -5.43 19.39 -22.08
CA ILE A 359 -4.27 18.64 -22.56
C ILE A 359 -4.40 17.12 -22.40
N CYS A 360 -5.26 16.65 -21.48
CA CYS A 360 -5.47 15.23 -21.23
C CYS A 360 -6.90 14.90 -20.78
N PRO A 361 -7.93 15.21 -21.61
CA PRO A 361 -9.30 14.88 -21.26
C PRO A 361 -9.46 13.37 -21.10
N PHE A 362 -10.21 12.94 -20.07
CA PHE A 362 -10.47 11.54 -19.83
C PHE A 362 -11.27 10.93 -21.00
N LYS A 363 -10.67 9.98 -21.72
CA LYS A 363 -11.34 9.22 -22.80
C LYS A 363 -11.65 7.79 -22.37
N ALA A 364 -10.72 7.16 -21.66
CA ALA A 364 -10.85 5.80 -21.13
C ALA A 364 -9.94 5.61 -19.92
N SER A 365 -10.15 4.54 -19.15
CA SER A 365 -9.35 4.17 -17.97
C SER A 365 -7.86 3.91 -18.24
N THR A 366 -7.46 3.85 -19.51
CA THR A 366 -6.09 3.61 -19.97
C THR A 366 -5.46 4.81 -20.68
N SER A 367 -6.10 5.99 -20.65
CA SER A 367 -5.55 7.21 -21.22
C SER A 367 -4.27 7.64 -20.49
N HIS A 368 -3.16 7.75 -21.23
CA HIS A 368 -1.93 8.33 -20.72
C HIS A 368 -1.97 9.84 -20.85
N CYS A 369 -1.50 10.52 -19.80
CA CYS A 369 -1.30 11.96 -19.84
C CYS A 369 0.18 12.29 -20.02
N PRO A 370 0.50 13.43 -20.66
CA PRO A 370 1.86 13.91 -20.69
C PRO A 370 2.35 14.16 -19.25
N ARG A 371 3.65 13.95 -19.05
CA ARG A 371 4.35 14.54 -17.93
C ARG A 371 4.43 16.04 -18.19
N VAL A 372 4.02 16.84 -17.23
CA VAL A 372 4.02 18.29 -17.42
C VAL A 372 5.10 18.94 -16.58
N PHE A 373 5.75 19.98 -17.12
CA PHE A 373 6.62 20.85 -16.36
C PHE A 373 5.86 22.12 -15.98
N CYS A 374 5.69 22.32 -14.68
CA CYS A 374 5.06 23.50 -14.13
C CYS A 374 6.08 24.62 -13.88
N PRO A 375 5.79 25.87 -14.28
CA PRO A 375 6.67 27.00 -14.03
C PRO A 375 6.63 27.40 -12.56
N ALA A 376 7.60 28.22 -12.15
CA ALA A 376 7.65 28.78 -10.82
C ALA A 376 6.48 29.75 -10.55
N ASN A 377 6.21 29.99 -9.27
CA ASN A 377 5.30 31.02 -8.75
C ASN A 377 3.81 30.86 -9.11
N CYS A 378 3.37 29.72 -9.65
CA CYS A 378 1.94 29.46 -9.85
C CYS A 378 1.09 29.54 -8.56
N ILE A 379 1.71 29.49 -7.38
CA ILE A 379 1.03 29.68 -6.10
C ILE A 379 0.40 31.08 -5.96
N ASN A 380 1.01 32.09 -6.59
CA ASN A 380 0.57 33.49 -6.50
C ASN A 380 -0.56 33.81 -7.49
N GLU A 381 -0.87 32.89 -8.41
CA GLU A 381 -1.96 33.08 -9.37
C GLU A 381 -3.31 33.06 -8.63
N PRO A 382 -4.22 34.01 -8.94
CA PRO A 382 -5.49 34.10 -8.26
C PRO A 382 -6.41 32.95 -8.70
N SER A 383 -7.26 32.50 -7.76
CA SER A 383 -8.13 31.35 -7.97
C SER A 383 -9.14 31.53 -9.11
N TYR A 384 -9.47 32.76 -9.49
CA TYR A 384 -10.34 33.01 -10.64
C TYR A 384 -9.70 32.60 -11.98
N TRP A 385 -8.39 32.77 -12.16
CA TRP A 385 -7.68 32.41 -13.40
C TRP A 385 -7.10 31.00 -13.35
N ALA A 386 -6.76 30.50 -12.17
CA ALA A 386 -6.17 29.18 -12.00
C ALA A 386 -6.94 28.38 -10.92
N PRO A 387 -8.21 28.01 -11.15
CA PRO A 387 -9.04 27.39 -10.12
C PRO A 387 -8.48 26.04 -9.66
N VAL A 388 -8.69 25.69 -8.40
CA VAL A 388 -8.39 24.34 -7.88
C VAL A 388 -9.66 23.81 -7.23
N VAL A 389 -10.30 22.82 -7.85
CA VAL A 389 -11.56 22.24 -7.36
C VAL A 389 -11.29 20.83 -6.85
N GLY A 390 -11.48 20.62 -5.55
CA GLY A 390 -11.24 19.33 -4.89
C GLY A 390 -9.88 19.19 -4.21
N SER A 391 -9.69 18.04 -3.57
CA SER A 391 -8.48 17.65 -2.84
C SER A 391 -8.22 16.17 -3.04
N ASN A 392 -6.96 15.79 -3.23
CA ASN A 392 -6.47 14.45 -3.62
C ASN A 392 -6.96 13.94 -4.99
N ILE A 393 -8.18 14.30 -5.41
CA ILE A 393 -8.71 14.18 -6.76
C ILE A 393 -9.31 15.54 -7.12
N TYR A 394 -8.85 16.09 -8.23
CA TYR A 394 -9.21 17.43 -8.69
C TYR A 394 -10.16 17.32 -9.89
N GLY A 395 -11.08 18.27 -10.04
CA GLY A 395 -11.87 18.37 -11.28
C GLY A 395 -10.97 18.72 -12.45
N ASP A 396 -11.21 18.15 -13.63
CA ASP A 396 -10.37 18.33 -14.83
C ASP A 396 -10.20 19.77 -15.31
N GLY A 397 -11.14 20.67 -14.99
CA GLY A 397 -11.03 22.11 -15.19
C GLY A 397 -10.15 22.85 -14.15
N SER A 398 -9.49 22.14 -13.23
CA SER A 398 -8.54 22.76 -12.29
C SER A 398 -7.18 23.00 -12.96
N SER A 399 -6.51 24.10 -12.57
CA SER A 399 -5.11 24.35 -12.90
C SER A 399 -4.24 23.20 -12.41
N ILE A 400 -3.50 22.59 -13.32
CA ILE A 400 -2.64 21.44 -13.01
C ILE A 400 -1.55 21.84 -12.01
N CYS A 401 -0.88 22.97 -12.26
CA CYS A 401 0.25 23.40 -11.44
C CYS A 401 -0.17 23.88 -10.05
N ARG A 402 -1.30 24.59 -9.92
CA ARG A 402 -1.83 24.93 -8.60
C ARG A 402 -2.40 23.71 -7.88
N ALA A 403 -3.02 22.76 -8.57
CA ALA A 403 -3.42 21.50 -7.96
C ALA A 403 -2.22 20.69 -7.46
N ALA A 404 -1.10 20.70 -8.18
CA ALA A 404 0.15 20.05 -7.78
C ALA A 404 0.80 20.73 -6.57
N LEU A 405 0.82 22.06 -6.52
CA LEU A 405 1.24 22.84 -5.34
C LEU A 405 0.33 22.56 -4.14
N HIS A 406 -0.99 22.60 -4.33
CA HIS A 406 -1.99 22.28 -3.31
C HIS A 406 -1.78 20.86 -2.77
N ALA A 407 -1.51 19.88 -3.64
CA ALA A 407 -1.20 18.51 -3.27
C ALA A 407 0.17 18.33 -2.58
N GLY A 408 1.03 19.35 -2.58
CA GLY A 408 2.40 19.25 -2.07
C GLY A 408 3.31 18.40 -2.98
N VAL A 409 2.91 18.22 -4.23
CA VAL A 409 3.58 17.40 -5.24
C VAL A 409 4.80 18.12 -5.84
N ILE A 410 4.71 19.45 -5.97
CA ILE A 410 5.81 20.33 -6.39
C ILE A 410 5.92 21.52 -5.43
N LYS A 411 7.07 22.20 -5.44
CA LYS A 411 7.32 23.42 -4.66
C LYS A 411 7.00 24.66 -5.48
N ALA A 412 6.98 25.84 -4.83
CA ALA A 412 6.76 27.13 -5.50
C ALA A 412 7.76 27.44 -6.63
N SER A 413 8.91 26.76 -6.67
CA SER A 413 9.88 26.82 -7.77
C SER A 413 9.39 26.18 -9.07
N GLY A 414 8.24 25.51 -9.07
CA GLY A 414 7.79 24.68 -10.19
C GLY A 414 8.43 23.28 -10.17
N GLY A 415 8.29 22.57 -11.28
CA GLY A 415 8.85 21.23 -11.46
C GLY A 415 7.95 20.30 -12.26
N TYR A 416 8.43 19.08 -12.49
CA TYR A 416 7.68 18.06 -13.22
C TYR A 416 6.56 17.42 -12.39
N VAL A 417 5.44 17.15 -13.05
CA VAL A 417 4.23 16.54 -12.48
C VAL A 417 3.74 15.45 -13.42
N ASP A 418 3.43 14.28 -12.86
CA ASP A 418 2.75 13.21 -13.58
C ASP A 418 1.24 13.29 -13.31
N LEU A 419 0.44 13.00 -14.33
CA LEU A 419 -1.02 13.14 -14.29
C LEU A 419 -1.71 11.80 -14.54
N LEU A 420 -2.83 11.59 -13.86
CA LEU A 420 -3.76 10.51 -14.16
C LEU A 420 -5.15 11.10 -14.36
N ALA A 421 -5.63 11.11 -15.60
CA ALA A 421 -7.02 11.40 -15.89
C ALA A 421 -7.92 10.26 -15.40
N LEU A 422 -9.06 10.63 -14.83
CA LEU A 422 -10.04 9.77 -14.20
C LEU A 422 -11.44 10.16 -14.67
N ASP A 423 -12.39 9.24 -14.53
CA ASP A 423 -13.79 9.53 -14.84
C ASP A 423 -14.36 10.62 -13.92
N LYS A 424 -15.48 11.21 -14.34
CA LYS A 424 -16.15 12.29 -13.63
C LYS A 424 -16.55 11.88 -12.21
N ARG A 425 -16.46 12.83 -11.28
CA ARG A 425 -17.05 12.73 -9.95
C ARG A 425 -18.28 13.61 -9.84
N LYS A 426 -19.25 13.18 -9.03
CA LYS A 426 -20.47 13.97 -8.75
C LYS A 426 -20.21 15.17 -7.84
N SER A 427 -19.16 15.09 -7.02
CA SER A 427 -18.79 16.13 -6.08
C SER A 427 -17.30 16.10 -5.73
N TYR A 428 -16.79 17.26 -5.34
CA TYR A 428 -15.44 17.50 -4.86
C TYR A 428 -15.46 18.28 -3.55
N THR A 429 -14.56 17.93 -2.64
CA THR A 429 -14.36 18.62 -1.37
C THR A 429 -13.07 19.42 -1.43
N GLY A 430 -13.16 20.73 -1.31
CA GLY A 430 -12.03 21.65 -1.22
C GLY A 430 -11.44 21.72 0.18
N THR A 431 -10.14 22.00 0.25
CA THR A 431 -9.33 22.12 1.47
C THR A 431 -8.31 23.24 1.33
N LEU A 432 -7.82 23.79 2.45
CA LEU A 432 -6.61 24.62 2.46
C LEU A 432 -5.40 23.68 2.64
N LYS A 433 -4.52 23.60 1.65
CA LYS A 433 -3.26 22.85 1.74
C LYS A 433 -2.14 23.61 1.05
N ASN A 434 -0.95 23.59 1.65
CA ASN A 434 0.26 24.17 1.06
C ASN A 434 0.09 25.63 0.57
N GLY A 435 -0.70 26.43 1.29
CA GLY A 435 -0.96 27.84 0.96
C GLY A 435 -1.99 28.07 -0.14
N ILE A 436 -2.64 27.03 -0.66
CA ILE A 436 -3.69 27.14 -1.69
C ILE A 436 -5.02 26.68 -1.11
N GLN A 437 -6.06 27.50 -1.25
CA GLN A 437 -7.43 27.13 -0.94
C GLN A 437 -8.07 26.51 -2.18
N SER A 438 -8.45 25.24 -2.11
CA SER A 438 -9.27 24.60 -3.13
C SER A 438 -10.76 24.72 -2.83
N GLU A 439 -11.58 24.66 -3.88
CA GLU A 439 -13.03 24.84 -3.84
C GLU A 439 -13.77 23.50 -3.76
N SER A 440 -14.87 23.50 -3.03
CA SER A 440 -15.85 22.40 -3.04
C SER A 440 -16.88 22.65 -4.13
N LYS A 441 -17.24 21.62 -4.88
CA LYS A 441 -18.26 21.73 -5.95
C LYS A 441 -19.10 20.46 -6.02
N THR A 442 -20.39 20.61 -6.23
CA THR A 442 -21.36 19.53 -6.40
C THR A 442 -22.01 19.62 -7.77
N ASN A 443 -22.63 18.52 -8.22
CA ASN A 443 -23.26 18.41 -9.55
C ASN A 443 -22.30 18.78 -10.69
N THR A 444 -21.06 18.33 -10.57
CA THR A 444 -20.01 18.64 -11.53
C THR A 444 -20.13 17.83 -12.81
N GLU A 445 -19.96 18.54 -13.92
CA GLU A 445 -19.71 17.97 -15.25
C GLU A 445 -18.20 18.04 -15.55
N GLY A 446 -17.71 17.21 -16.47
CA GLY A 446 -16.26 17.06 -16.74
C GLY A 446 -15.61 15.92 -15.94
N GLY A 447 -14.46 15.45 -16.41
CA GLY A 447 -13.67 14.40 -15.81
C GLY A 447 -13.00 14.82 -14.49
N SER A 448 -12.09 13.99 -14.01
CA SER A 448 -11.27 14.29 -12.83
C SER A 448 -9.82 13.88 -13.05
N PHE A 449 -8.91 14.29 -12.16
CA PHE A 449 -7.53 13.87 -12.24
C PHE A 449 -6.82 13.79 -10.89
N ARG A 450 -5.70 13.07 -10.90
CA ARG A 450 -4.71 13.05 -9.82
C ARG A 450 -3.36 13.55 -10.34
N VAL A 451 -2.65 14.25 -9.47
CA VAL A 451 -1.28 14.72 -9.68
C VAL A 451 -0.31 13.86 -8.86
N PHE A 452 0.86 13.59 -9.41
CA PHE A 452 1.91 12.80 -8.78
C PHE A 452 3.25 13.51 -8.94
N ALA A 453 4.10 13.40 -7.92
CA ALA A 453 5.45 13.97 -7.95
C ALA A 453 6.35 13.17 -8.90
N VAL A 454 7.09 13.90 -9.73
CA VAL A 454 8.16 13.37 -10.54
C VAL A 454 9.46 13.50 -9.75
N ARG A 455 10.17 12.38 -9.59
CA ARG A 455 11.54 12.39 -9.05
C ARG A 455 12.51 12.36 -10.23
N GLU A 456 13.30 13.42 -10.39
CA GLU A 456 14.52 13.43 -11.20
C GLU A 456 15.63 12.62 -10.51
#